data_AF-A0AA39L246-F1
#
_entry.id   AF-A0AA39L246-F1
#
_cell.length_a   1.000
_cell.length_b   1.000
_cell.length_c   1.000
_cell.angle_alpha   90.00
_cell.angle_beta   90.00
_cell.angle_gamma   90.00
#
_symmetry.space_group_name_H-M   'P 1'
#
loop_
_entity.id
_entity.type
_entity.pdbx_description
1 polymer ?
#
loop_
_entity_poly.entity_id
_entity_poly.type
_entity_poly.pdbx_seq_one_letter_code
_entity_poly.pdbx_strand_id
1 'polypeptide(L)'
;MNYSTASVMSKMKNEAIINRYQYTANAFPIIMILIFIFLYKTYGKCLHLLFRRMQYPMVARRRIIDGLWCNGFAIGSMLYLKYLVPESLNTACLSQKPRYLELGFILHKSFYLHRSIIEIFNQGTWIQGWTNLLFCLIIHGSSEQKWFDVVTKLLFYKASVTAIINICRVLLTVKIIKYRVLFVKILLGFYSINWIYLHTVIVPDFQWWNAYGLKNDWFTFICMWIWFFFEFLNEINNIRITYRNSSQWMEAYLFPPPTEEMIELNNICKKLREPSNNKHPQSSDSKKVADLWQTISCAMLMKKKVKRLREAKMNSQSSDDNTN
;
A
#
# COMPACT_ATOMS: atom_id res chain seq x y z
N MET A 1 -17.19 -60.28 -8.86
CA MET A 1 -15.87 -59.67 -8.62
C MET A 1 -15.70 -58.27 -9.26
N ASN A 2 -16.76 -57.45 -9.41
CA ASN A 2 -16.68 -56.15 -10.13
C ASN A 2 -16.76 -54.88 -9.24
N TYR A 3 -16.85 -55.02 -7.91
CA TYR A 3 -17.01 -53.87 -7.01
C TYR A 3 -15.70 -53.15 -6.65
N SER A 4 -14.55 -53.81 -6.81
CA SER A 4 -13.24 -53.26 -6.45
C SER A 4 -12.76 -52.19 -7.45
N THR A 5 -12.95 -52.41 -8.75
CA THR A 5 -12.53 -51.47 -9.81
C THR A 5 -13.36 -50.19 -9.83
N ALA A 6 -14.68 -50.27 -9.60
CA ALA A 6 -15.55 -49.09 -9.54
C ALA A 6 -15.24 -48.18 -8.33
N SER A 7 -14.87 -48.76 -7.18
CA SER A 7 -14.45 -48.04 -5.97
C SER A 7 -13.12 -47.31 -6.16
N VAL A 8 -12.15 -47.96 -6.80
CA VAL A 8 -10.84 -47.36 -7.11
C VAL A 8 -10.97 -46.24 -8.13
N MET A 9 -11.81 -46.42 -9.15
CA MET A 9 -12.03 -45.41 -10.20
C MET A 9 -12.80 -44.19 -9.68
N SER A 10 -13.72 -44.35 -8.72
CA SER A 10 -14.40 -43.22 -8.06
C SER A 10 -13.45 -42.45 -7.13
N LYS A 11 -12.55 -43.15 -6.43
CA LYS A 11 -11.54 -42.55 -5.56
C LYS A 11 -10.51 -41.75 -6.35
N MET A 12 -9.99 -42.29 -7.45
CA MET A 12 -9.07 -41.57 -8.36
C MET A 12 -9.74 -40.34 -8.99
N LYS A 13 -11.02 -40.44 -9.34
CA LYS A 13 -11.79 -39.30 -9.90
C LYS A 13 -11.98 -38.20 -8.85
N ASN A 14 -12.25 -38.55 -7.60
CA ASN A 14 -12.33 -37.60 -6.50
C ASN A 14 -10.97 -36.95 -6.18
N GLU A 15 -9.87 -37.70 -6.18
CA GLU A 15 -8.52 -37.16 -5.97
C GLU A 15 -8.10 -36.22 -7.11
N ALA A 16 -8.42 -36.56 -8.36
CA ALA A 16 -8.16 -35.68 -9.51
C ALA A 16 -8.98 -34.38 -9.44
N ILE A 17 -10.23 -34.44 -8.98
CA ILE A 17 -11.08 -33.26 -8.76
C ILE A 17 -10.48 -32.39 -7.63
N ILE A 18 -10.11 -32.98 -6.49
CA ILE A 18 -9.51 -32.28 -5.35
C ILE A 18 -8.20 -31.59 -5.76
N ASN A 19 -7.33 -32.28 -6.51
CA ASN A 19 -6.09 -31.69 -7.02
C ASN A 19 -6.34 -30.53 -8.00
N ARG A 20 -7.38 -30.62 -8.84
CA ARG A 20 -7.79 -29.52 -9.73
C ARG A 20 -8.30 -28.32 -8.95
N TYR A 21 -9.07 -28.56 -7.89
CA TYR A 21 -9.58 -27.52 -6.98
C TYR A 21 -8.45 -26.86 -6.18
N GLN A 22 -7.48 -27.63 -5.69
CA GLN A 22 -6.30 -27.07 -5.02
C GLN A 22 -5.43 -26.24 -5.98
N TYR A 23 -5.26 -26.70 -7.22
CA TYR A 23 -4.52 -25.95 -8.24
C TYR A 23 -5.21 -24.61 -8.58
N THR A 24 -6.54 -24.61 -8.80
CA THR A 24 -7.28 -23.37 -9.06
C THR A 24 -7.33 -22.45 -7.84
N ALA A 25 -7.45 -23.00 -6.62
CA ALA A 25 -7.38 -22.22 -5.38
C ALA A 25 -6.01 -21.57 -5.16
N ASN A 26 -4.92 -22.22 -5.58
CA ASN A 26 -3.55 -21.70 -5.45
C ASN A 26 -3.15 -20.72 -6.57
N ALA A 27 -3.71 -20.88 -7.78
CA ALA A 27 -3.46 -19.97 -8.90
C ALA A 27 -4.20 -18.63 -8.76
N PHE A 28 -5.37 -18.65 -8.12
CA PHE A 28 -6.26 -17.48 -8.02
C PHE A 28 -5.64 -16.28 -7.25
N PRO A 29 -4.92 -16.46 -6.13
CA PRO A 29 -4.17 -15.39 -5.47
C PRO A 29 -3.10 -14.76 -6.36
N ILE A 30 -2.39 -15.56 -7.16
CA ILE A 30 -1.33 -15.07 -8.06
C ILE A 30 -1.93 -14.21 -9.16
N ILE A 31 -3.04 -14.66 -9.77
CA ILE A 31 -3.78 -13.89 -10.77
C ILE A 31 -4.29 -12.59 -10.17
N MET A 32 -4.84 -12.63 -8.95
CA MET A 32 -5.31 -11.42 -8.26
C MET A 32 -4.16 -10.44 -7.98
N ILE A 33 -2.99 -10.91 -7.57
CA ILE A 33 -1.79 -10.06 -7.38
C ILE A 33 -1.41 -9.38 -8.71
N LEU A 34 -1.38 -10.13 -9.82
CA LEU A 34 -1.08 -9.57 -11.13
C LEU A 34 -2.11 -8.51 -11.56
N ILE A 35 -3.40 -8.77 -11.31
CA ILE A 35 -4.47 -7.80 -11.54
C ILE A 35 -4.26 -6.55 -10.68
N PHE A 36 -3.93 -6.70 -9.39
CA PHE A 36 -3.63 -5.57 -8.50
C PHE A 36 -2.44 -4.76 -8.98
N ILE A 37 -1.36 -5.39 -9.44
CA ILE A 37 -0.20 -4.72 -10.01
C ILE A 37 -0.60 -3.93 -11.27
N PHE A 38 -1.39 -4.55 -12.16
CA PHE A 38 -1.86 -3.91 -13.38
C PHE A 38 -2.77 -2.71 -13.08
N LEU A 39 -3.73 -2.87 -12.17
CA LEU A 39 -4.63 -1.82 -11.72
C LEU A 39 -3.84 -0.68 -11.06
N TYR A 40 -2.91 -0.98 -10.16
CA TYR A 40 -2.07 0.02 -9.51
C TYR A 40 -1.25 0.83 -10.52
N LYS A 41 -0.61 0.16 -11.49
CA LYS A 41 0.15 0.82 -12.56
C LYS A 41 -0.73 1.71 -13.44
N THR A 42 -1.90 1.23 -13.84
CA THR A 42 -2.84 1.97 -14.69
C THR A 42 -3.41 3.17 -13.94
N TYR A 43 -3.88 2.96 -12.72
CA TYR A 43 -4.36 3.98 -11.80
C TYR A 43 -3.32 5.07 -11.57
N GLY A 44 -2.08 4.66 -11.25
CA GLY A 44 -0.96 5.56 -11.04
C GLY A 44 -0.65 6.42 -12.27
N LYS A 45 -0.64 5.83 -13.48
CA LYS A 45 -0.43 6.58 -14.73
C LYS A 45 -1.55 7.59 -14.98
N CYS A 46 -2.81 7.18 -14.87
CA CYS A 46 -3.97 8.04 -15.13
C CYS A 46 -3.99 9.24 -14.18
N LEU A 47 -3.84 9.00 -12.87
CA LEU A 47 -3.82 10.09 -11.90
C LEU A 47 -2.56 10.95 -12.01
N HIS A 48 -1.42 10.37 -12.37
CA HIS A 48 -0.21 11.16 -12.59
C HIS A 48 -0.39 12.18 -13.71
N LEU A 49 -1.04 11.78 -14.82
CA LEU A 49 -1.38 12.68 -15.92
C LEU A 49 -2.37 13.76 -15.47
N LEU A 50 -3.41 13.40 -14.72
CA LEU A 50 -4.40 14.34 -14.20
C LEU A 50 -3.74 15.40 -13.29
N PHE A 51 -2.98 14.95 -12.29
CA PHE A 51 -2.33 15.88 -11.36
C PHE A 51 -1.20 16.69 -12.01
N ARG A 52 -0.58 16.17 -13.08
CA ARG A 52 0.37 16.96 -13.89
C ARG A 52 -0.33 18.14 -14.54
N ARG A 53 -1.55 17.95 -15.07
CA ARG A 53 -2.35 19.05 -15.65
C ARG A 53 -2.77 20.06 -14.58
N MET A 54 -3.07 19.59 -13.37
CA MET A 54 -3.36 20.45 -12.20
C MET A 54 -2.11 21.07 -11.55
N GLN A 55 -0.93 20.97 -12.19
CA GLN A 55 0.33 21.61 -11.76
C GLN A 55 0.83 21.22 -10.36
N TYR A 56 0.44 20.07 -9.82
CA TYR A 56 0.98 19.60 -8.54
C TYR A 56 2.47 19.21 -8.67
N PRO A 57 3.31 19.48 -7.66
CA PRO A 57 4.71 19.07 -7.67
C PRO A 57 4.83 17.53 -7.63
N MET A 58 5.89 16.96 -8.19
CA MET A 58 6.04 15.51 -8.39
C MET A 58 5.87 14.70 -7.09
N VAL A 59 6.47 15.16 -5.99
CA VAL A 59 6.39 14.51 -4.68
C VAL A 59 4.95 14.51 -4.14
N ALA A 60 4.25 15.64 -4.23
CA ALA A 60 2.85 15.74 -3.81
C ALA A 60 1.94 14.82 -4.63
N ARG A 61 2.17 14.72 -5.94
CA ARG A 61 1.42 13.81 -6.82
C ARG A 61 1.57 12.35 -6.39
N ARG A 62 2.80 11.91 -6.14
CA ARG A 62 3.07 10.53 -5.69
C ARG A 62 2.39 10.23 -4.36
N ARG A 63 2.47 11.17 -3.40
CA ARG A 63 1.80 11.07 -2.09
C ARG A 63 0.28 10.96 -2.21
N ILE A 64 -0.35 11.78 -3.05
CA ILE A 64 -1.81 11.74 -3.27
C ILE A 64 -2.23 10.45 -3.96
N ILE A 65 -1.51 10.02 -5.00
CA ILE A 65 -1.81 8.78 -5.73
C ILE A 65 -1.75 7.56 -4.79
N ASP A 66 -0.68 7.46 -3.99
CA ASP A 66 -0.52 6.35 -3.05
C ASP A 66 -1.60 6.38 -1.96
N GLY A 67 -1.89 7.58 -1.41
CA GLY A 67 -2.93 7.76 -0.41
C GLY A 67 -4.34 7.42 -0.93
N LEU A 68 -4.68 7.84 -2.15
CA LEU A 68 -5.98 7.53 -2.76
C LEU A 68 -6.14 6.05 -3.10
N TRP A 69 -5.07 5.39 -3.56
CA TRP A 69 -5.09 3.95 -3.82
C TRP A 69 -5.37 3.16 -2.53
N CYS A 70 -4.60 3.45 -1.47
CA CYS A 70 -4.78 2.78 -0.17
C CYS A 70 -6.15 3.11 0.46
N ASN A 71 -6.63 4.35 0.33
CA ASN A 71 -7.96 4.74 0.78
C ASN A 71 -9.07 4.02 0.02
N GLY A 72 -8.97 3.94 -1.30
CA GLY A 72 -9.96 3.26 -2.14
C GLY A 72 -10.11 1.81 -1.72
N PHE A 73 -8.99 1.11 -1.50
CA PHE A 73 -9.02 -0.25 -0.99
C PHE A 73 -9.57 -0.34 0.44
N ALA A 74 -9.14 0.52 1.36
CA ALA A 74 -9.58 0.49 2.75
C ALA A 74 -11.09 0.76 2.91
N ILE A 75 -11.63 1.74 2.18
CA ILE A 75 -13.07 2.03 2.17
C ILE A 75 -13.82 0.88 1.51
N GLY A 76 -13.34 0.36 0.37
CA GLY A 76 -13.93 -0.82 -0.28
C GLY A 76 -13.96 -2.04 0.64
N SER A 77 -12.89 -2.26 1.41
CA SER A 77 -12.76 -3.30 2.43
C SER A 77 -13.80 -3.12 3.54
N MET A 78 -13.95 -1.93 4.12
CA MET A 78 -14.99 -1.67 5.13
C MET A 78 -16.39 -1.91 4.59
N LEU A 79 -16.69 -1.44 3.38
CA LEU A 79 -18.00 -1.64 2.76
C LEU A 79 -18.25 -3.15 2.52
N TYR A 80 -17.25 -3.87 2.05
CA TYR A 80 -17.32 -5.32 1.88
C TYR A 80 -17.60 -6.02 3.21
N LEU A 81 -16.84 -5.71 4.26
CA LEU A 81 -16.99 -6.33 5.58
C LEU A 81 -18.33 -5.98 6.24
N LYS A 82 -18.86 -4.78 6.01
CA LYS A 82 -20.12 -4.34 6.62
C LYS A 82 -21.36 -4.87 5.90
N TYR A 83 -21.34 -4.91 4.57
CA TYR A 83 -22.54 -5.21 3.77
C TYR A 83 -22.58 -6.62 3.20
N LEU A 84 -21.41 -7.24 2.97
CA LEU A 84 -21.32 -8.54 2.29
C LEU A 84 -20.95 -9.70 3.24
N VAL A 85 -20.31 -9.40 4.37
CA VAL A 85 -19.98 -10.39 5.38
C VAL A 85 -21.12 -10.48 6.41
N PRO A 86 -21.70 -11.68 6.65
CA PRO A 86 -22.71 -11.86 7.69
C PRO A 86 -22.11 -11.68 9.10
N GLU A 87 -22.87 -11.03 9.99
CA GLU A 87 -22.46 -10.72 11.38
C GLU A 87 -22.26 -11.98 12.26
N SER A 88 -22.76 -13.14 11.85
CA SER A 88 -22.52 -14.40 12.55
C SER A 88 -22.38 -15.58 11.59
N LEU A 89 -21.42 -16.47 11.90
CA LEU A 89 -21.25 -17.79 11.28
C LEU A 89 -22.36 -18.72 11.78
N ASN A 90 -23.59 -18.47 11.35
CA ASN A 90 -24.58 -19.52 11.45
C ASN A 90 -24.25 -20.56 10.36
N THR A 91 -24.11 -21.84 10.74
CA THR A 91 -23.71 -22.93 9.83
C THR A 91 -24.61 -23.06 8.60
N ALA A 92 -25.88 -22.63 8.71
CA ALA A 92 -26.82 -22.53 7.60
C ALA A 92 -26.49 -21.41 6.58
N CYS A 93 -25.86 -20.32 7.00
CA CYS A 93 -25.48 -19.19 6.14
C CYS A 93 -24.24 -19.52 5.28
N LEU A 94 -23.34 -20.36 5.82
CA LEU A 94 -22.11 -20.78 5.16
C LEU A 94 -22.35 -21.68 3.94
N SER A 95 -23.46 -22.43 3.89
CA SER A 95 -23.82 -23.23 2.71
C SER A 95 -24.30 -22.38 1.54
N GLN A 96 -24.80 -21.16 1.80
CA GLN A 96 -25.40 -20.29 0.78
C GLN A 96 -24.44 -19.24 0.20
N LYS A 97 -23.39 -18.80 0.93
CA LYS A 97 -22.50 -17.70 0.50
C LYS A 97 -20.97 -17.94 0.62
N PRO A 98 -20.42 -19.16 0.47
CA PRO A 98 -18.99 -19.41 0.72
C PRO A 98 -18.07 -18.66 -0.27
N ARG A 99 -18.51 -18.51 -1.53
CA ARG A 99 -17.69 -17.91 -2.59
C ARG A 99 -17.36 -16.43 -2.38
N TYR A 100 -18.27 -15.65 -1.80
CA TYR A 100 -18.02 -14.22 -1.58
C TYR A 100 -17.01 -13.98 -0.46
N LEU A 101 -17.03 -14.84 0.56
CA LEU A 101 -16.14 -14.80 1.72
C LEU A 101 -14.69 -15.11 1.31
N GLU A 102 -14.51 -16.22 0.59
CA GLU A 102 -13.21 -16.66 0.07
C GLU A 102 -12.61 -15.60 -0.87
N LEU A 103 -13.43 -15.04 -1.76
CA LEU A 103 -13.00 -13.97 -2.65
C LEU A 103 -12.51 -12.74 -1.86
N GLY A 104 -13.25 -12.34 -0.81
CA GLY A 104 -12.85 -11.24 0.06
C GLY A 104 -11.49 -11.49 0.72
N PHE A 105 -11.28 -12.67 1.30
CA PHE A 105 -9.99 -13.00 1.91
C PHE A 105 -8.85 -12.99 0.91
N ILE A 106 -9.06 -13.51 -0.30
CA ILE A 106 -8.04 -13.51 -1.34
C ILE A 106 -7.71 -12.07 -1.79
N LEU A 107 -8.72 -11.20 -1.89
CA LEU A 107 -8.53 -9.78 -2.18
C LEU A 107 -7.71 -9.06 -1.10
N HIS A 108 -7.99 -9.32 0.18
CA HIS A 108 -7.21 -8.74 1.28
C HIS A 108 -5.77 -9.28 1.30
N LYS A 109 -5.58 -10.59 1.16
CA LYS A 109 -4.24 -11.21 1.10
C LYS A 109 -3.41 -10.60 -0.03
N SER A 110 -3.96 -10.57 -1.24
CA SER A 110 -3.27 -10.03 -2.42
C SER A 110 -2.92 -8.55 -2.27
N PHE A 111 -3.80 -7.74 -1.68
CA PHE A 111 -3.52 -6.33 -1.39
C PHE A 111 -2.37 -6.15 -0.38
N TYR A 112 -2.42 -6.80 0.78
CA TYR A 112 -1.39 -6.63 1.82
C TYR A 112 -0.03 -7.19 1.38
N LEU A 113 -0.02 -8.27 0.62
CA LEU A 113 1.19 -8.83 0.02
C LEU A 113 1.77 -7.90 -1.06
N HIS A 114 0.94 -7.34 -1.93
CA HIS A 114 1.39 -6.33 -2.89
C HIS A 114 1.95 -5.09 -2.18
N ARG A 115 1.29 -4.65 -1.10
CA ARG A 115 1.73 -3.47 -0.34
C ARG A 115 3.05 -3.70 0.37
N SER A 116 3.25 -4.86 0.98
CA SER A 116 4.51 -5.16 1.66
C SER A 116 5.69 -5.19 0.69
N ILE A 117 5.51 -5.76 -0.50
CA ILE A 117 6.52 -5.71 -1.58
C ILE A 117 6.87 -4.25 -1.90
N ILE A 118 5.87 -3.38 -2.07
CA ILE A 118 6.14 -1.96 -2.36
C ILE A 118 6.91 -1.28 -1.23
N GLU A 119 6.55 -1.53 0.02
CA GLU A 119 7.16 -0.85 1.18
C GLU A 119 8.59 -1.31 1.45
N ILE A 120 8.87 -2.62 1.32
CA ILE A 120 10.20 -3.20 1.50
C ILE A 120 11.12 -2.75 0.36
N PHE A 121 10.71 -2.95 -0.89
CA PHE A 121 11.60 -2.73 -2.03
C PHE A 121 11.69 -1.27 -2.48
N ASN A 122 10.60 -0.49 -2.41
CA ASN A 122 10.60 0.87 -2.98
C ASN A 122 10.74 1.99 -1.95
N GLN A 123 10.41 1.75 -0.68
CA GLN A 123 10.37 2.81 0.35
C GLN A 123 11.40 2.60 1.47
N GLY A 124 12.00 1.42 1.57
CA GLY A 124 12.93 1.08 2.65
C GLY A 124 12.28 1.04 4.03
N THR A 125 10.94 1.04 4.10
CA THR A 125 10.18 1.02 5.36
C THR A 125 9.98 -0.43 5.81
N TRP A 126 11.07 -1.07 6.22
CA TRP A 126 11.10 -2.50 6.55
C TRP A 126 10.07 -2.90 7.60
N ILE A 127 9.94 -2.13 8.68
CA ILE A 127 9.00 -2.43 9.77
C ILE A 127 7.56 -2.47 9.25
N GLN A 128 7.16 -1.47 8.46
CA GLN A 128 5.82 -1.41 7.86
C GLN A 128 5.58 -2.53 6.84
N GLY A 129 6.61 -2.91 6.08
CA GLY A 129 6.53 -4.05 5.18
C GLY A 129 6.31 -5.37 5.91
N TRP A 130 7.05 -5.59 7.00
CA TRP A 130 6.89 -6.77 7.87
C TRP A 130 5.54 -6.79 8.59
N THR A 131 5.01 -5.67 9.06
CA THR A 131 3.66 -5.64 9.65
C THR A 131 2.60 -6.05 8.63
N ASN A 132 2.68 -5.57 7.40
CA ASN A 132 1.75 -5.94 6.34
C ASN A 132 1.88 -7.43 5.93
N LEU A 133 3.09 -8.01 5.94
CA LEU A 133 3.28 -9.45 5.74
C LEU A 133 2.70 -10.28 6.87
N LEU A 134 2.96 -9.91 8.12
CA LEU A 134 2.40 -10.58 9.29
C LEU A 134 0.87 -10.52 9.29
N PHE A 135 0.31 -9.38 8.91
CA PHE A 135 -1.14 -9.23 8.76
C PHE A 135 -1.69 -10.15 7.65
N CYS A 136 -0.99 -10.25 6.52
CA CYS A 136 -1.33 -11.21 5.47
C CYS A 136 -1.28 -12.68 5.97
N LEU A 137 -0.32 -13.03 6.82
CA LEU A 137 -0.21 -14.36 7.43
C LEU A 137 -1.35 -14.64 8.41
N ILE A 138 -1.78 -13.66 9.21
CA ILE A 138 -2.96 -13.78 10.09
C ILE A 138 -4.22 -14.08 9.27
N ILE A 139 -4.42 -13.36 8.16
CA ILE A 139 -5.55 -13.61 7.23
C ILE A 139 -5.42 -15.00 6.59
N HIS A 140 -4.21 -15.50 6.39
CA HIS A 140 -3.98 -16.83 5.84
C HIS A 140 -4.34 -17.94 6.84
N GLY A 141 -3.80 -17.88 8.07
CA GLY A 141 -4.08 -18.83 9.14
C GLY A 141 -5.56 -18.87 9.53
N SER A 142 -6.24 -17.72 9.49
CA SER A 142 -7.66 -17.61 9.83
C SER A 142 -8.64 -18.11 8.75
N SER A 143 -8.16 -18.75 7.67
CA SER A 143 -9.08 -19.39 6.72
C SER A 143 -9.87 -20.57 7.34
N GLU A 144 -9.49 -21.00 8.55
CA GLU A 144 -10.29 -21.90 9.38
C GLU A 144 -11.44 -21.16 10.08
N GLN A 145 -12.66 -21.73 10.03
CA GLN A 145 -13.92 -21.12 10.51
C GLN A 145 -13.89 -20.59 11.96
N LYS A 146 -12.96 -21.06 12.79
CA LYS A 146 -12.86 -20.71 14.22
C LYS A 146 -12.42 -19.26 14.47
N TRP A 147 -11.56 -18.71 13.60
CA TRP A 147 -10.97 -17.37 13.79
C TRP A 147 -11.67 -16.27 12.97
N PHE A 148 -12.73 -16.62 12.26
CA PHE A 148 -13.34 -15.73 11.28
C PHE A 148 -13.90 -14.43 11.86
N ASP A 149 -14.65 -14.49 12.97
CA ASP A 149 -15.23 -13.28 13.59
C ASP A 149 -14.12 -12.33 14.08
N VAL A 150 -13.10 -12.91 14.71
CA VAL A 150 -11.88 -12.23 15.18
C VAL A 150 -11.19 -11.50 14.03
N VAL A 151 -10.89 -12.21 12.93
CA VAL A 151 -10.16 -11.62 11.81
C VAL A 151 -11.00 -10.64 11.01
N THR A 152 -12.32 -10.83 10.93
CA THR A 152 -13.23 -9.86 10.30
C THR A 152 -13.25 -8.54 11.07
N LYS A 153 -13.36 -8.60 12.41
CA LYS A 153 -13.28 -7.42 13.28
C LYS A 153 -11.91 -6.73 13.17
N LEU A 154 -10.83 -7.52 13.17
CA LEU A 154 -9.47 -7.01 13.03
C LEU A 154 -9.24 -6.35 11.64
N LEU A 155 -9.76 -6.95 10.58
CA LEU A 155 -9.72 -6.40 9.22
C LEU A 155 -10.47 -5.08 9.13
N PHE A 156 -11.69 -5.03 9.68
CA PHE A 156 -12.49 -3.81 9.69
C PHE A 156 -11.76 -2.67 10.43
N TYR A 157 -11.15 -3.00 11.57
CA TYR A 157 -10.34 -2.06 12.32
C TYR A 157 -9.12 -1.58 11.52
N LYS A 158 -8.34 -2.53 10.97
CA LYS A 158 -7.13 -2.21 10.21
C LYS A 158 -7.46 -1.35 8.99
N ALA A 159 -8.57 -1.64 8.30
CA ALA A 159 -9.08 -0.82 7.22
C ALA A 159 -9.43 0.58 7.72
N SER A 160 -10.13 0.71 8.85
CA SER A 160 -10.55 1.99 9.45
C SER A 160 -9.36 2.89 9.75
N VAL A 161 -8.38 2.35 10.46
CA VAL A 161 -7.11 3.04 10.74
C VAL A 161 -6.38 3.45 9.46
N THR A 162 -6.28 2.52 8.50
CA THR A 162 -5.59 2.78 7.23
C THR A 162 -6.28 3.89 6.43
N ALA A 163 -7.61 3.92 6.42
CA ALA A 163 -8.37 4.98 5.77
C ALA A 163 -8.14 6.34 6.44
N ILE A 164 -8.21 6.41 7.77
CA ILE A 164 -8.00 7.67 8.51
C ILE A 164 -6.61 8.24 8.23
N ILE A 165 -5.54 7.44 8.35
CA ILE A 165 -4.17 7.91 8.06
C ILE A 165 -4.03 8.40 6.62
N ASN A 166 -4.53 7.64 5.65
CA ASN A 166 -4.36 8.01 4.24
C ASN A 166 -5.23 9.22 3.85
N ILE A 167 -6.41 9.40 4.45
CA ILE A 167 -7.18 10.66 4.35
C ILE A 167 -6.36 11.82 4.91
N CYS A 168 -5.73 11.68 6.08
CA CYS A 168 -4.84 12.69 6.65
C CYS A 168 -3.69 13.05 5.70
N ARG A 169 -3.02 12.05 5.09
CA ARG A 169 -1.95 12.26 4.11
C ARG A 169 -2.42 13.04 2.88
N VAL A 170 -3.59 12.68 2.34
CA VAL A 170 -4.15 13.37 1.17
C VAL A 170 -4.54 14.82 1.54
N LEU A 171 -5.25 15.02 2.65
CA LEU A 171 -5.67 16.35 3.12
C LEU A 171 -4.49 17.28 3.38
N LEU A 172 -3.41 16.77 3.99
CA LEU A 172 -2.22 17.56 4.26
C LEU A 172 -1.49 17.97 2.97
N THR A 173 -1.55 17.13 1.93
CA THR A 173 -0.92 17.39 0.64
C THR A 173 -1.72 18.37 -0.23
N VAL A 174 -3.05 18.38 -0.13
CA VAL A 174 -3.93 19.26 -0.91
C VAL A 174 -3.97 20.65 -0.28
N LYS A 175 -3.21 21.59 -0.86
CA LYS A 175 -3.07 22.95 -0.32
C LYS A 175 -4.31 23.85 -0.41
N ILE A 176 -5.31 23.45 -1.20
CA ILE A 176 -6.51 24.26 -1.52
C ILE A 176 -7.43 24.44 -0.30
N ILE A 177 -7.39 23.50 0.66
CA ILE A 177 -8.33 23.47 1.80
C ILE A 177 -7.82 24.38 2.94
N LYS A 178 -8.59 25.43 3.26
CA LYS A 178 -8.24 26.47 4.26
C LYS A 178 -8.07 25.90 5.68
N TYR A 179 -8.94 24.98 6.10
CA TYR A 179 -8.93 24.37 7.44
C TYR A 179 -8.23 23.00 7.51
N ARG A 180 -7.39 22.66 6.52
CA ARG A 180 -6.81 21.31 6.39
C ARG A 180 -6.09 20.82 7.64
N VAL A 181 -5.34 21.70 8.30
CA VAL A 181 -4.54 21.36 9.49
C VAL A 181 -5.46 21.00 10.66
N LEU A 182 -6.57 21.73 10.83
CA LEU A 182 -7.56 21.44 11.86
C LEU A 182 -8.23 20.07 11.60
N PHE A 183 -8.67 19.81 10.37
CA PHE A 183 -9.25 18.51 10.00
C PHE A 183 -8.28 17.35 10.24
N VAL A 184 -6.99 17.52 9.88
CA VAL A 184 -5.96 16.50 10.13
C VAL A 184 -5.77 16.26 11.63
N LYS A 185 -5.80 17.30 12.49
CA LYS A 185 -5.76 17.11 13.96
C LYS A 185 -6.94 16.30 14.47
N ILE A 186 -8.14 16.64 14.02
CA ILE A 186 -9.37 15.95 14.44
C ILE A 186 -9.32 14.48 14.03
N LEU A 187 -8.96 14.20 12.78
CA LEU A 187 -8.81 12.83 12.27
C LEU A 187 -7.71 12.06 13.00
N LEU A 188 -6.60 12.72 13.34
CA LEU A 188 -5.55 12.08 14.13
C LEU A 188 -6.03 11.78 15.56
N GLY A 189 -6.88 12.63 16.15
CA GLY A 189 -7.57 12.34 17.41
C GLY A 189 -8.45 11.09 17.31
N PHE A 190 -9.25 10.97 16.25
CA PHE A 190 -10.02 9.74 15.99
C PHE A 190 -9.13 8.52 15.81
N TYR A 191 -7.99 8.67 15.15
CA TYR A 191 -6.99 7.60 15.02
C TYR A 191 -6.45 7.17 16.39
N SER A 192 -6.09 8.10 17.27
CA SER A 192 -5.62 7.78 18.62
C SER A 192 -6.68 7.10 19.48
N ILE A 193 -7.94 7.54 19.39
CA ILE A 193 -9.06 6.89 20.09
C ILE A 193 -9.26 5.46 19.59
N ASN A 194 -9.19 5.24 18.27
CA ASN A 194 -9.24 3.90 17.68
C ASN A 194 -8.08 3.02 18.18
N TRP A 195 -6.87 3.56 18.33
CA TRP A 195 -5.75 2.84 18.91
C TRP A 195 -6.00 2.42 20.36
N ILE A 196 -6.51 3.33 21.18
CA ILE A 196 -6.88 3.02 22.55
C ILE A 196 -7.94 1.92 22.56
N TYR A 197 -8.99 2.03 21.73
CA TYR A 197 -10.05 1.02 21.62
C TYR A 197 -9.53 -0.36 21.23
N LEU A 198 -8.58 -0.45 20.29
CA LEU A 198 -7.95 -1.71 19.92
C LEU A 198 -7.21 -2.34 21.10
N HIS A 199 -6.43 -1.53 21.83
CA HIS A 199 -5.63 -2.01 22.96
C HIS A 199 -6.50 -2.40 24.17
N THR A 200 -7.60 -1.68 24.43
CA THR A 200 -8.39 -1.86 25.66
C THR A 200 -9.56 -2.80 25.52
N VAL A 201 -10.14 -2.93 24.32
CA VAL A 201 -11.33 -3.76 24.09
C VAL A 201 -10.98 -4.99 23.28
N ILE A 202 -10.36 -4.79 22.11
CA ILE A 202 -10.16 -5.88 21.14
C ILE A 202 -9.08 -6.87 21.60
N VAL A 203 -7.93 -6.39 22.11
CA VAL A 203 -6.85 -7.27 22.58
C VAL A 203 -7.24 -8.11 23.81
N PRO A 204 -7.89 -7.53 24.85
CA PRO A 204 -8.37 -8.32 25.98
C PRO A 204 -9.45 -9.30 25.58
N ASP A 205 -10.39 -8.90 24.71
CA ASP A 205 -11.35 -9.84 24.14
C ASP A 205 -10.59 -11.03 23.52
N PHE A 206 -9.58 -10.83 22.68
CA PHE A 206 -8.83 -11.97 22.13
C PHE A 206 -8.18 -12.91 23.16
N GLN A 207 -7.70 -12.41 24.30
CA GLN A 207 -7.20 -13.26 25.38
C GLN A 207 -8.31 -14.13 25.98
N TRP A 208 -9.51 -13.57 26.13
CA TRP A 208 -10.68 -14.31 26.61
C TRP A 208 -11.14 -15.37 25.60
N TRP A 209 -11.06 -15.10 24.31
CA TRP A 209 -11.47 -16.06 23.26
C TRP A 209 -10.52 -17.26 23.15
N ASN A 210 -9.24 -17.10 23.49
CA ASN A 210 -8.30 -18.22 23.67
C ASN A 210 -8.69 -19.10 24.87
N ALA A 211 -9.22 -18.49 25.94
CA ALA A 211 -9.70 -19.21 27.12
C ALA A 211 -10.99 -20.01 26.86
N TYR A 212 -11.84 -19.58 25.91
CA TYR A 212 -13.10 -20.25 25.53
C TYR A 212 -12.93 -21.48 24.60
N GLY A 213 -11.71 -21.99 24.39
CA GLY A 213 -11.49 -23.31 23.78
C GLY A 213 -10.96 -23.31 22.34
N LEU A 214 -10.45 -22.19 21.82
CA LEU A 214 -9.67 -22.14 20.55
C LEU A 214 -8.23 -22.68 20.72
N LYS A 215 -8.07 -23.82 21.41
CA LYS A 215 -6.80 -24.33 21.96
C LYS A 215 -5.70 -24.73 20.95
N ASN A 216 -5.93 -24.67 19.63
CA ASN A 216 -5.09 -25.37 18.65
C ASN A 216 -4.36 -24.50 17.60
N ASP A 217 -4.47 -23.17 17.62
CA ASP A 217 -3.77 -22.33 16.62
C ASP A 217 -2.85 -21.30 17.27
N TRP A 218 -1.81 -21.83 17.93
CA TRP A 218 -0.75 -21.04 18.58
C TRP A 218 0.01 -20.15 17.59
N PHE A 219 0.10 -20.57 16.32
CA PHE A 219 0.78 -19.81 15.27
C PHE A 219 0.06 -18.50 14.97
N THR A 220 -1.24 -18.54 14.66
CA THR A 220 -2.02 -17.31 14.38
C THR A 220 -2.02 -16.36 15.58
N PHE A 221 -2.09 -16.90 16.79
CA PHE A 221 -2.00 -16.10 18.02
C PHE A 221 -0.64 -15.39 18.15
N ILE A 222 0.47 -16.11 17.96
CA ILE A 222 1.81 -15.49 17.96
C ILE A 222 1.92 -14.43 16.87
N CYS A 223 1.52 -14.75 15.64
CA CYS A 223 1.57 -13.81 14.52
C CYS A 223 0.81 -12.52 14.85
N MET A 224 -0.33 -12.62 15.53
CA MET A 224 -1.11 -11.47 15.97
C MET A 224 -0.39 -10.64 17.04
N TRP A 225 0.20 -11.27 18.06
CA TRP A 225 0.98 -10.55 19.07
C TRP A 225 2.22 -9.87 18.49
N ILE A 226 2.94 -10.58 17.63
CA ILE A 226 4.11 -10.02 16.93
C ILE A 226 3.67 -8.86 16.03
N TRP A 227 2.58 -9.03 15.27
CA TRP A 227 2.01 -7.97 14.44
C TRP A 227 1.69 -6.73 15.28
N PHE A 228 1.00 -6.91 16.40
CA PHE A 228 0.64 -5.83 17.31
C PHE A 228 1.87 -5.12 17.90
N PHE A 229 2.87 -5.89 18.32
CA PHE A 229 4.14 -5.36 18.80
C PHE A 229 4.85 -4.53 17.73
N PHE A 230 4.89 -4.99 16.49
CA PHE A 230 5.49 -4.23 15.40
C PHE A 230 4.71 -2.96 15.04
N GLU A 231 3.38 -2.97 15.08
CA GLU A 231 2.60 -1.75 14.89
C GLU A 231 2.85 -0.74 16.01
N PHE A 232 2.95 -1.21 17.25
CA PHE A 232 3.31 -0.37 18.40
C PHE A 232 4.72 0.23 18.26
N LEU A 233 5.71 -0.57 17.84
CA LEU A 233 7.06 -0.08 17.55
C LEU A 233 7.07 0.95 16.42
N ASN A 234 6.27 0.73 15.38
CA ASN A 234 6.12 1.66 14.27
C ASN A 234 5.53 2.99 14.74
N GLU A 235 4.53 2.95 15.62
CA GLU A 235 3.92 4.14 16.20
C GLU A 235 4.91 4.91 17.10
N ILE A 236 5.65 4.22 17.97
CA ILE A 236 6.73 4.83 18.78
C ILE A 236 7.76 5.49 17.86
N ASN A 237 8.16 4.81 16.78
CA ASN A 237 9.13 5.34 15.84
C ASN A 237 8.61 6.62 15.16
N ASN A 238 7.34 6.64 14.75
CA ASN A 238 6.70 7.82 14.17
C ASN A 238 6.65 8.99 15.18
N ILE A 239 6.31 8.73 16.45
CA ILE A 239 6.32 9.74 17.52
C ILE A 239 7.75 10.26 17.74
N ARG A 240 8.76 9.39 17.76
CA ARG A 240 10.16 9.78 17.92
C ARG A 240 10.66 10.66 16.79
N ILE A 241 10.33 10.31 15.53
CA ILE A 241 10.65 11.12 14.35
C ILE A 241 9.98 12.49 14.44
N THR A 242 8.73 12.52 14.90
CA THR A 242 7.94 13.74 15.10
C THR A 242 8.58 14.68 16.12
N TYR A 243 9.06 14.13 17.25
CA TYR A 243 9.73 14.92 18.29
C TYR A 243 11.01 15.59 17.78
N ARG A 244 11.76 14.91 16.90
CA ARG A 244 12.97 15.48 16.27
C ARG A 244 12.68 16.64 15.32
N ASN A 245 11.48 16.69 14.73
CA ASN A 245 11.08 17.68 13.73
C ASN A 245 9.83 18.48 14.17
N SER A 246 9.93 19.15 15.32
CA SER A 246 8.79 19.82 15.99
C SER A 246 8.09 20.90 15.13
N SER A 247 8.86 21.61 14.29
CA SER A 247 8.33 22.67 13.39
C SER A 247 7.48 22.12 12.23
N GLN A 248 7.68 20.85 11.86
CA GLN A 248 6.96 20.15 10.79
C GLN A 248 6.35 18.83 11.29
N TRP A 249 5.90 18.82 12.54
CA TRP A 249 5.52 17.59 13.24
C TRP A 249 4.50 16.74 12.46
N MET A 250 3.47 17.34 11.86
CA MET A 250 2.47 16.60 11.06
C MET A 250 3.04 15.99 9.80
N GLU A 251 3.96 16.70 9.13
CA GLU A 251 4.59 16.18 7.91
C GLU A 251 5.54 15.03 8.27
N ALA A 252 6.27 15.17 9.37
CA ALA A 252 7.18 14.16 9.90
C ALA A 252 6.45 12.90 10.43
N TYR A 253 5.24 13.05 10.95
CA TYR A 253 4.43 11.94 11.45
C TYR A 253 3.72 11.18 10.31
N LEU A 254 3.11 11.89 9.36
CA LEU A 254 2.27 11.27 8.33
C LEU A 254 3.05 10.72 7.14
N PHE A 255 4.20 11.30 6.81
CA PHE A 255 5.00 10.87 5.67
C PHE A 255 6.30 10.23 6.16
N PRO A 256 6.72 9.10 5.55
CA PRO A 256 8.03 8.56 5.85
C PRO A 256 9.10 9.62 5.58
N PRO A 257 10.18 9.64 6.38
CA PRO A 257 11.28 10.55 6.14
C PRO A 257 11.79 10.37 4.69
N PRO A 258 12.13 11.45 3.99
CA PRO A 258 12.65 11.35 2.64
C PRO A 258 13.88 10.44 2.64
N THR A 259 13.95 9.50 1.69
CA THR A 259 15.10 8.62 1.53
C THR A 259 16.37 9.44 1.26
N GLU A 260 17.53 8.91 1.61
CA GLU A 260 18.83 9.59 1.38
C GLU A 260 18.98 10.02 -0.09
N GLU A 261 18.53 9.19 -1.03
CA GLU A 261 18.48 9.52 -2.47
C GLU A 261 17.59 10.74 -2.78
N MET A 262 16.44 10.88 -2.12
CA MET A 262 15.58 12.05 -2.28
C MET A 262 16.18 13.30 -1.66
N ILE A 263 16.90 13.15 -0.54
CA ILE A 263 17.63 14.24 0.10
C ILE A 263 18.77 14.69 -0.80
N GLU A 264 19.55 13.76 -1.35
CA GLU A 264 20.63 14.03 -2.28
C GLU A 264 20.12 14.68 -3.56
N LEU A 265 19.04 14.16 -4.15
CA LEU A 265 18.41 14.76 -5.32
C LEU A 265 17.88 16.17 -5.03
N ASN A 266 17.29 16.40 -3.86
CA ASN A 266 16.84 17.73 -3.45
C ASN A 266 18.03 18.68 -3.23
N ASN A 267 19.14 18.19 -2.67
CA ASN A 267 20.37 18.96 -2.51
C ASN A 267 21.01 19.28 -3.86
N ILE A 268 21.00 18.36 -4.83
CA ILE A 268 21.41 18.62 -6.21
C ILE A 268 20.49 19.67 -6.84
N CYS A 269 19.17 19.53 -6.71
CA CYS A 269 18.21 20.52 -7.21
C CYS A 269 18.41 21.90 -6.56
N LYS A 270 18.71 21.96 -5.26
CA LYS A 270 19.03 23.21 -4.55
C LYS A 270 20.34 23.82 -5.03
N LYS A 271 21.41 23.03 -5.13
CA LYS A 271 22.71 23.47 -5.67
C LYS A 271 22.60 23.97 -7.12
N LEU A 272 21.69 23.40 -7.92
CA LEU A 272 21.39 23.86 -9.28
C LEU A 272 20.48 25.10 -9.32
N ARG A 273 19.75 25.41 -8.24
CA ARG A 273 18.86 26.57 -8.11
C ARG A 273 19.53 27.77 -7.46
N GLU A 274 20.50 27.54 -6.57
CA GLU A 274 21.30 28.57 -5.92
C GLU A 274 22.23 29.43 -6.82
N PRO A 275 22.57 29.10 -8.08
CA PRO A 275 23.35 29.99 -8.93
C PRO A 275 22.63 31.29 -9.32
N SER A 276 21.31 31.42 -9.08
CA SER A 276 20.53 32.60 -9.53
C SER A 276 20.29 33.67 -8.46
N ASN A 277 20.59 33.43 -7.18
CA ASN A 277 20.19 34.36 -6.09
C ASN A 277 21.27 35.35 -5.64
N ASN A 278 22.51 35.24 -6.14
CA ASN A 278 23.62 36.14 -5.76
C ASN A 278 23.97 37.19 -6.83
N LYS A 279 22.97 37.80 -7.49
CA LYS A 279 23.21 39.01 -8.28
C LYS A 279 22.28 40.15 -7.85
N HIS A 280 22.95 41.21 -7.38
CA HIS A 280 22.49 42.56 -7.05
C HIS A 280 21.35 43.09 -7.95
N PRO A 281 20.46 43.97 -7.44
CA PRO A 281 19.21 44.34 -8.10
C PRO A 281 19.47 45.39 -9.19
N GLN A 282 19.55 44.97 -10.46
CA GLN A 282 19.53 45.88 -11.61
C GLN A 282 18.71 45.30 -12.78
N SER A 283 17.68 46.06 -13.17
CA SER A 283 16.78 46.02 -14.35
C SER A 283 16.19 44.67 -14.78
N SER A 284 14.85 44.57 -14.72
CA SER A 284 14.10 43.33 -14.48
C SER A 284 13.66 42.50 -15.69
N ASP A 285 13.82 42.94 -16.93
CA ASP A 285 13.17 42.26 -18.06
C ASP A 285 14.15 41.64 -19.08
N SER A 286 15.25 42.31 -19.41
CA SER A 286 16.25 41.76 -20.35
C SER A 286 16.97 40.53 -19.80
N LYS A 287 17.21 40.50 -18.48
CA LYS A 287 17.90 39.41 -17.79
C LYS A 287 17.03 38.16 -17.63
N LYS A 288 15.73 38.33 -17.39
CA LYS A 288 14.76 37.21 -17.36
C LYS A 288 14.62 36.54 -18.73
N VAL A 289 14.62 37.35 -19.80
CA VAL A 289 14.59 36.83 -21.18
C VAL A 289 15.88 36.07 -21.49
N ALA A 290 17.04 36.59 -21.07
CA ALA A 290 18.32 35.90 -21.24
C ALA A 290 18.39 34.59 -20.45
N ASP A 291 17.95 34.57 -19.19
CA ASP A 291 17.93 33.37 -18.34
C ASP A 291 16.93 32.32 -18.88
N LEU A 292 15.78 32.75 -19.40
CA LEU A 292 14.82 31.89 -20.07
C LEU A 292 15.43 31.29 -21.36
N TRP A 293 16.11 32.11 -22.16
CA TRP A 293 16.80 31.66 -23.37
C TRP A 293 17.94 30.68 -23.07
N GLN A 294 18.68 30.91 -21.99
CA GLN A 294 19.73 30.00 -21.55
C GLN A 294 19.15 28.67 -21.08
N THR A 295 18.03 28.70 -20.35
CA THR A 295 17.31 27.50 -19.90
C THR A 295 16.74 26.71 -21.09
N ILE A 296 16.14 27.41 -22.06
CA ILE A 296 15.60 26.82 -23.30
C ILE A 296 16.74 26.21 -24.14
N SER A 297 17.86 26.91 -24.28
CA SER A 297 19.03 26.43 -25.03
C SER A 297 19.65 25.19 -24.37
N CYS A 298 19.75 25.18 -23.04
CA CYS A 298 20.24 24.03 -22.28
C CYS A 298 19.28 22.83 -22.40
N ALA A 299 17.97 23.07 -22.33
CA ALA A 299 16.96 22.03 -22.52
C ALA A 299 16.99 21.46 -23.96
N MET A 300 17.19 22.30 -24.98
CA MET A 300 17.37 21.85 -26.37
C MET A 300 18.63 21.01 -26.56
N LEU A 301 19.75 21.42 -25.94
CA LEU A 301 21.00 20.64 -25.96
C LEU A 301 20.83 19.28 -25.28
N MET A 302 20.17 19.22 -24.12
CA MET A 302 19.86 17.95 -23.46
C MET A 302 18.95 17.07 -24.32
N LYS A 303 17.89 17.64 -24.92
CA LYS A 303 17.00 16.91 -25.84
C LYS A 303 17.77 16.34 -27.05
N LYS A 304 18.70 17.11 -27.60
CA LYS A 304 19.57 16.67 -28.70
C LYS A 304 20.52 15.56 -28.27
N LYS A 305 21.10 15.64 -27.07
CA LYS A 305 21.97 14.59 -26.49
C LYS A 305 21.21 13.29 -26.23
N VAL A 306 19.99 13.38 -25.69
CA VAL A 306 19.10 12.23 -25.49
C VAL A 306 18.70 11.60 -26.84
N LYS A 307 18.42 12.41 -27.86
CA LYS A 307 18.12 11.89 -29.20
C LYS A 307 19.31 11.13 -29.79
N ARG A 308 20.52 11.69 -29.71
CA ARG A 308 21.76 11.01 -30.15
C ARG A 308 22.03 9.71 -29.41
N LEU A 309 21.79 9.67 -28.10
CA LEU A 309 21.93 8.44 -27.30
C LEU A 309 20.92 7.37 -27.73
N ARG A 310 19.69 7.75 -28.09
CA ARG A 310 18.69 6.80 -28.62
C ARG A 310 19.04 6.30 -30.01
N GLU A 311 19.50 7.19 -30.90
CA GLU A 311 19.96 6.84 -32.24
C GLU A 311 21.19 5.93 -32.20
N ALA A 312 22.17 6.22 -31.34
CA ALA A 312 23.33 5.35 -31.13
C ALA A 312 22.94 3.96 -30.61
N LYS A 313 21.95 3.89 -29.71
CA LYS A 313 21.45 2.63 -29.16
C LYS A 313 20.64 1.80 -30.16
N MET A 314 19.96 2.46 -31.10
CA MET A 314 19.28 1.78 -32.22
C MET A 314 20.29 1.29 -33.27
N ASN A 315 21.31 2.09 -33.58
CA ASN A 315 22.33 1.71 -34.55
C ASN A 315 23.20 0.54 -34.07
N SER A 316 23.51 0.46 -32.77
CA SER A 316 24.20 -0.69 -32.18
C SER A 316 23.36 -1.96 -32.22
N GLN A 317 22.03 -1.86 -32.17
CA GLN A 317 21.13 -3.00 -32.29
C GLN A 317 21.01 -3.50 -33.74
N SER A 318 21.02 -2.60 -34.73
CA SER A 318 21.00 -2.98 -36.14
C SER A 318 22.33 -3.52 -36.68
N SER A 319 23.45 -3.24 -36.01
CA SER A 319 24.76 -3.80 -36.39
C SER A 319 24.94 -5.23 -35.89
N ASP A 320 24.29 -5.63 -34.79
CA ASP A 320 24.36 -6.99 -34.26
C ASP A 320 23.47 -7.96 -35.06
N ASP A 321 22.35 -7.49 -35.65
CA ASP A 321 21.46 -8.30 -36.50
C ASP A 321 22.00 -8.55 -37.93
N ASN A 322 23.07 -7.87 -38.36
CA ASN A 322 23.72 -8.09 -39.66
C ASN A 322 24.98 -8.98 -39.60
N THR A 323 25.26 -9.56 -38.42
CA THR A 323 26.41 -10.47 -38.18
C THR A 323 26.01 -11.88 -37.79
N ASN A 324 24.72 -12.25 -37.92
CA ASN A 324 24.25 -13.63 -37.80
C ASN A 324 23.76 -14.18 -39.14
#